data_AF-A0A6B3UQK1-F1
#
_entry.id   AF-A0A6B3UQK1-F1
#
_cell.length_a   1.000
_cell.length_b   1.000
_cell.length_c   1.000
_cell.angle_alpha   90.00
_cell.angle_beta   90.00
_cell.angle_gamma   90.00
#
_symmetry.space_group_name_H-M   'P 1'
#
loop_
_entity.id
_entity.type
_entity.pdbx_description
1 polymer ?
#
loop_
_entity_poly.entity_id
_entity_poly.type
_entity_poly.pdbx_seq_one_letter_code
_entity_poly.pdbx_strand_id
1 'polypeptide(L)' 'MKKASEYRQHADECRQLANRMGVGEHRDQLLEMAATWEALAADREALVTRHPELTQDGEGTGKGKA' A
#
# COMPACT_ATOMS: atom_id res chain seq x y z
N MET A 1 -0.55 -0.86 13.29
CA MET A 1 -0.79 0.16 12.21
C MET A 1 0.19 -0.10 11.06
N LYS A 2 -0.27 -0.34 9.81
CA LYS A 2 0.64 -0.70 8.67
C LYS A 2 1.74 0.35 8.43
N LYS A 3 2.94 -0.07 8.06
CA LYS A 3 4.09 0.81 7.75
C LYS A 3 3.95 1.42 6.35
N ALA A 4 4.54 2.60 6.13
CA ALA A 4 4.58 3.22 4.79
C ALA A 4 5.16 2.30 3.71
N SER A 5 6.17 1.50 4.06
CA SER A 5 6.76 0.49 3.17
C SER A 5 5.76 -0.59 2.73
N GLU A 6 4.84 -1.01 3.61
CA GLU A 6 3.80 -1.99 3.26
C GLU A 6 2.77 -1.38 2.30
N TYR A 7 2.39 -0.12 2.51
CA TYR A 7 1.51 0.59 1.57
C TYR A 7 2.16 0.71 0.19
N ARG A 8 3.46 1.03 0.11
CA ARG A 8 4.19 1.03 -1.17
C ARG A 8 4.26 -0.35 -1.83
N GLN A 9 4.47 -1.41 -1.05
CA GLN A 9 4.44 -2.78 -1.59
C GLN A 9 3.08 -3.11 -2.20
N HIS A 10 1.98 -2.78 -1.53
CA HIS A 10 0.64 -3.00 -2.08
C HIS A 10 0.38 -2.16 -3.34
N ALA A 11 0.84 -0.91 -3.38
CA ALA A 11 0.73 -0.09 -4.58
C ALA A 11 1.45 -0.74 -5.77
N ASP A 12 2.66 -1.26 -5.53
CA ASP A 12 3.46 -1.92 -6.55
C ASP A 12 2.82 -3.24 -7.01
N GLU A 13 2.30 -4.06 -6.09
CA GLU A 13 1.55 -5.28 -6.42
C GLU A 13 0.33 -4.98 -7.31
N CYS A 14 -0.42 -3.92 -6.99
CA CYS A 14 -1.57 -3.49 -7.78
C CYS A 14 -1.15 -3.06 -9.18
N ARG A 15 -0.05 -2.31 -9.32
CA ARG A 15 0.52 -1.91 -10.62
C ARG A 15 1.00 -3.10 -11.43
N GLN A 16 1.71 -4.04 -10.80
CA GLN A 16 2.17 -5.26 -11.46
C GLN A 16 1.01 -6.13 -11.92
N LEU A 17 -0.07 -6.20 -11.15
CA LEU A 17 -1.29 -6.90 -11.55
C LEU A 17 -1.98 -6.17 -12.72
N ALA A 18 -2.13 -4.85 -12.63
CA ALA A 18 -2.69 -4.01 -13.69
C ALA A 18 -1.90 -4.12 -15.01
N ASN A 19 -0.58 -4.18 -14.95
CA ASN A 19 0.29 -4.34 -16.13
C ASN A 19 0.17 -5.72 -16.78
N ARG A 20 -0.16 -6.75 -16.00
CA ARG A 20 -0.44 -8.10 -16.52
C ARG A 20 -1.85 -8.23 -17.08
N MET A 21 -2.72 -7.26 -16.80
CA MET A 21 -4.09 -7.22 -17.31
C MET A 21 -4.15 -6.44 -18.61
N GLY A 22 -5.04 -6.87 -19.50
CA GLY A 22 -5.42 -6.08 -20.68
C GLY A 22 -6.05 -4.75 -20.28
N VAL A 23 -6.16 -3.83 -21.24
CA VAL A 23 -6.91 -2.57 -21.05
C VAL A 23 -8.36 -2.90 -20.69
N GLY A 24 -8.87 -2.29 -19.62
CA GLY A 24 -10.24 -2.47 -19.16
C GLY A 24 -10.47 -1.90 -17.76
N GLU A 25 -11.73 -1.78 -17.36
CA GLU A 25 -12.13 -1.13 -16.10
C GLU A 25 -11.44 -1.73 -14.87
N HIS A 26 -11.20 -3.05 -14.84
CA HIS A 26 -10.50 -3.69 -13.73
C HIS A 26 -9.02 -3.26 -13.63
N ARG A 27 -8.36 -2.99 -14.76
CA ARG A 27 -6.99 -2.46 -14.76
C ARG A 27 -7.00 -1.05 -14.16
N ASP A 28 -7.96 -0.23 -14.55
CA ASP A 28 -8.07 1.15 -14.08
C ASP A 28 -8.37 1.19 -12.58
N GLN A 29 -9.25 0.30 -12.08
CA GLN A 29 -9.49 0.14 -10.64
C GLN A 29 -8.23 -0.26 -9.86
N LEU A 30 -7.41 -1.16 -10.41
CA LEU A 30 -6.14 -1.53 -9.77
C LEU A 30 -5.14 -0.36 -9.73
N LEU A 31 -5.12 0.46 -10.78
CA LEU A 31 -4.28 1.66 -10.82
C LEU A 31 -4.76 2.73 -9.83
N GLU A 32 -6.07 2.93 -9.70
CA GLU A 32 -6.66 3.83 -8.70
C GLU A 32 -6.38 3.35 -7.27
N MET A 33 -6.53 2.05 -7.03
CA MET A 33 -6.17 1.44 -5.75
C MET A 33 -4.68 1.60 -5.45
N ALA A 34 -3.80 1.41 -6.44
CA ALA A 34 -2.38 1.65 -6.29
C ALA A 34 -2.07 3.10 -5.89
N ALA A 35 -2.72 4.07 -6.54
CA ALA A 35 -2.57 5.49 -6.22
C ALA A 35 -3.04 5.81 -4.79
N THR A 36 -4.13 5.19 -4.35
CA THR A 36 -4.63 5.33 -2.97
C THR A 36 -3.61 4.82 -1.95
N TRP A 37 -3.00 3.66 -2.22
CA TRP A 37 -1.95 3.11 -1.37
C TRP A 37 -0.70 3.99 -1.31
N GLU A 38 -0.29 4.60 -2.44
CA GLU A 38 0.82 5.57 -2.42
C GLU A 38 0.50 6.82 -1.61
N ALA A 39 -0.73 7.34 -1.71
CA ALA A 39 -1.14 8.48 -0.90
C ALA A 39 -1.09 8.16 0.61
N LEU A 40 -1.55 6.98 1.01
CA LEU A 40 -1.46 6.50 2.40
C LEU A 40 -0.01 6.29 2.85
N ALA A 41 0.87 5.81 1.97
CA ALA A 41 2.29 5.69 2.25
C ALA A 41 2.93 7.06 2.51
N ALA A 42 2.67 8.02 1.62
CA ALA A 42 3.21 9.38 1.71
C ALA A 42 2.70 10.11 2.95
N ASP A 43 1.41 9.99 3.27
CA ASP A 43 0.83 10.55 4.49
C ASP A 43 1.49 9.95 5.74
N ARG A 44 1.70 8.62 5.75
CA ARG A 44 2.39 7.97 6.87
C ARG A 44 3.86 8.37 6.99
N GLU A 45 4.58 8.54 5.89
CA GLU A 45 5.95 9.06 5.90
C GLU A 45 6.01 10.49 6.42
N ALA A 46 5.07 11.34 6.02
CA ALA A 46 4.97 12.71 6.50
C ALA A 46 4.66 12.74 8.01
N LEU A 47 3.77 11.87 8.47
CA LEU A 47 3.43 11.72 9.88
C LEU A 47 4.63 11.25 10.71
N VAL A 48 5.35 10.22 10.25
CA VAL A 48 6.56 9.70 10.92
C VAL A 48 7.69 10.73 10.93
N THR A 49 7.84 11.50 9.84
CA THR A 49 8.83 12.60 9.78
C THR A 49 8.54 13.66 10.84
N ARG A 50 7.26 13.98 11.08
CA ARG A 50 6.83 14.96 12.08
C ARG A 50 6.81 14.39 13.50
N HIS A 51 6.54 13.09 13.63
CA HIS A 51 6.38 12.36 14.88
C HIS A 51 7.10 11.01 14.80
N PRO A 52 8.44 11.00 14.98
CA PRO A 52 9.23 9.77 14.90
C PRO A 52 8.88 8.75 16.01
N GLU A 53 8.16 9.15 17.04
CA GLU A 53 7.57 8.26 18.05
C GLU A 53 6.50 7.30 17.46
N LEU A 54 5.86 7.66 16.34
CA LEU A 54 4.81 6.85 15.69
C LEU A 54 5.35 5.77 14.73
N THR A 55 6.68 5.60 14.72
CA THR A 55 7.37 4.61 13.88
C THR A 55 7.13 3.17 14.37
N GLN A 56 6.65 2.99 15.60
CA GLN A 56 6.44 1.69 16.23
C GLN A 56 5.02 1.55 16.79
N ASP A 57 4.15 0.81 16.09
CA ASP A 57 3.11 -0.01 16.74
C ASP A 57 2.65 -1.18 15.84
N GLY A 58 3.14 -2.37 16.18
CA GLY A 58 2.43 -3.64 16.03
C GLY A 58 2.52 -4.38 14.69
N GLU A 59 3.47 -5.32 14.60
CA GLU A 59 3.43 -6.49 13.73
C GLU A 59 2.49 -7.59 14.31
N GLY A 60 1.85 -8.37 13.44
CA GLY A 60 1.08 -9.60 13.74
C GLY A 60 -0.44 -9.43 13.58
N THR A 61 -1.22 -10.25 12.87
CA THR A 61 -1.08 -11.60 12.31
C THR A 61 -2.22 -11.80 11.28
N GLY A 62 -2.03 -12.68 10.28
CA GLY A 62 -3.12 -13.00 9.35
C GLY A 62 -2.75 -13.77 8.07
N LYS A 63 -1.63 -14.49 8.04
CA LYS A 63 -1.36 -15.49 7.00
C LYS A 63 -2.24 -16.71 7.27
N GLY A 64 -3.51 -16.67 6.85
CA GLY A 64 -4.41 -17.81 6.85
C GLY A 64 -4.37 -18.54 5.51
N LYS A 65 -3.37 -19.40 5.31
CA LYS A 65 -3.50 -20.53 4.39
C LYS A 65 -4.19 -21.66 5.16
N ALA A 66 -5.36 -22.09 4.71
CA ALA A 66 -5.88 -23.44 4.90
C ALA A 66 -6.90 -23.71 3.78
#